data_AF-A0A3G8YGH5-F1
#
_entry.id   AF-A0A3G8YGH5-F1
#
_cell.length_a   1.000
_cell.length_b   1.000
_cell.length_c   1.000
_cell.angle_alpha   90.00
_cell.angle_beta   90.00
_cell.angle_gamma   90.00
#
_symmetry.space_group_name_H-M   'P 1'
#
loop_
_entity.id
_entity.type
_entity.pdbx_description
1 polymer ?
#
loop_
_entity_poly.entity_id
_entity_poly.type
_entity_poly.pdbx_seq_one_letter_code
_entity_poly.pdbx_strand_id
1 'polypeptide(L)' 'MSEFEVYLAAEARRLNLSPLTLDWASPEVLHAYCQLVMRELAARGLLEGEVEIGCHAAARATGN' A
#
# COMPACT_ATOMS: atom_id res chain seq x y z
N MET A 1 -10.95 11.82 0.44
CA MET A 1 -10.03 10.75 0.86
C MET A 1 -9.85 9.84 -0.34
N SER A 2 -8.60 9.63 -0.77
CA SER A 2 -8.28 8.77 -1.92
C SER A 2 -8.50 7.29 -1.57
N GLU A 3 -8.72 6.44 -2.58
CA GLU A 3 -8.82 4.98 -2.39
C GLU A 3 -7.55 4.41 -1.74
N PHE A 4 -6.40 5.01 -2.04
CA PHE A 4 -5.11 4.67 -1.42
C PHE A 4 -5.09 4.95 0.09
N GLU A 5 -5.57 6.12 0.52
CA GLU A 5 -5.67 6.46 1.95
C GLU A 5 -6.62 5.50 2.70
N VAL A 6 -7.75 5.15 2.08
CA VAL A 6 -8.70 4.18 2.65
C VAL A 6 -8.04 2.81 2.80
N TYR A 7 -7.33 2.34 1.77
CA TYR A 7 -6.62 1.06 1.78
C TYR A 7 -5.54 1.01 2.86
N LEU A 8 -4.66 2.02 2.93
CA LEU A 8 -3.62 2.09 3.96
C LEU A 8 -4.19 2.11 5.38
N ALA A 9 -5.32 2.78 5.58
CA ALA A 9 -6.01 2.80 6.88
C ALA A 9 -6.62 1.43 7.22
N ALA A 10 -7.15 0.70 6.23
CA ALA A 10 -7.66 -0.66 6.43
C ALA A 10 -6.53 -1.63 6.82
N GLU A 11 -5.39 -1.56 6.14
CA GLU A 11 -4.23 -2.41 6.44
C GLU A 11 -3.61 -2.09 7.80
N ALA A 12 -3.53 -0.81 8.19
CA ALA A 12 -3.10 -0.43 9.54
C ALA A 12 -4.01 -1.07 10.60
N ARG A 13 -5.34 -0.99 10.44
CA ARG A 13 -6.29 -1.62 11.37
C ARG A 13 -6.16 -3.14 11.41
N ARG A 14 -5.95 -3.79 10.26
CA ARG A 14 -5.75 -5.25 10.18
C ARG A 14 -4.54 -5.69 11.00
N LEU A 15 -3.51 -4.85 11.06
CA LEU A 15 -2.28 -5.07 11.83
C LEU A 15 -2.36 -4.54 13.27
N ASN A 16 -3.53 -4.06 13.72
CA ASN A 16 -3.71 -3.38 15.00
C ASN A 16 -2.76 -2.17 15.20
N LEU A 17 -2.41 -1.50 14.10
CA LEU A 17 -1.59 -0.30 14.08
C LEU A 17 -2.43 0.96 14.09
N SER A 18 -2.08 1.87 14.97
CA SER A 18 -2.64 3.21 15.11
C SER A 18 -1.63 4.10 15.84
N PRO A 19 -1.79 5.43 15.84
CA PRO A 19 -0.95 6.31 16.66
C PRO A 19 -0.95 5.95 18.14
N LEU A 20 -2.04 5.33 18.63
CA LEU A 20 -2.14 4.90 20.02
C LEU A 20 -1.38 3.61 20.30
N THR A 21 -1.23 2.72 19.32
CA THR A 21 -0.62 1.39 19.51
C THR A 21 0.81 1.28 18.98
N LEU A 22 1.30 2.34 18.31
CA LEU A 22 2.58 2.35 17.60
C LEU A 22 3.76 2.01 18.51
N ASP A 23 3.80 2.57 19.72
CA ASP A 23 4.90 2.39 20.68
C ASP A 23 5.02 0.97 21.22
N TRP A 24 3.95 0.16 21.09
CA TRP A 24 3.91 -1.22 21.56
C TRP A 24 3.86 -2.23 20.42
N ALA A 25 3.83 -1.76 19.17
CA ALA A 25 3.83 -2.64 18.01
C ALA A 25 5.16 -3.38 17.92
N SER A 26 5.10 -4.67 17.57
CA SER A 26 6.33 -5.43 17.38
C SER A 26 7.06 -4.94 16.11
N PRO A 27 8.40 -5.04 16.06
CA PRO A 27 9.16 -4.69 14.87
C PRO A 27 8.68 -5.38 13.60
N GLU A 28 8.22 -6.62 13.70
CA GLU A 28 7.69 -7.41 12.59
C GLU A 28 6.41 -6.80 12.01
N VAL A 29 5.51 -6.32 12.87
CA VAL A 29 4.27 -5.66 12.47
C VAL A 29 4.55 -4.32 11.79
N LEU A 30 5.49 -3.53 12.34
CA LEU A 30 5.93 -2.28 11.74
C LEU A 30 6.57 -2.53 10.37
N HIS A 31 7.45 -3.53 10.28
CA HIS A 31 8.12 -3.90 9.03
C HIS A 31 7.12 -4.32 7.96
N ALA A 32 6.12 -5.15 8.32
CA ALA A 32 5.08 -5.59 7.39
C ALA A 32 4.27 -4.41 6.83
N TYR A 33 3.92 -3.43 7.68
CA TYR A 33 3.22 -2.23 7.23
C TYR A 33 4.09 -1.35 6.33
N CYS A 34 5.36 -1.15 6.69
CA CYS A 34 6.33 -0.42 5.86
C CYS A 34 6.50 -1.07 4.48
N GLN A 35 6.69 -2.40 4.42
CA GLN A 35 6.79 -3.13 3.15
C GLN A 35 5.57 -2.91 2.27
N LEU A 36 4.37 -2.96 2.86
CA LEU A 36 3.13 -2.71 2.13
C LEU A 36 3.08 -1.28 1.57
N VAL A 37 3.35 -0.26 2.39
CA VAL A 37 3.38 1.14 1.95
C VAL A 37 4.38 1.34 0.81
N MET A 38 5.59 0.82 0.96
CA MET A 38 6.65 0.95 -0.06
C MET A 38 6.23 0.29 -1.38
N ARG A 39 5.63 -0.91 -1.33
CA ARG A 39 5.12 -1.61 -2.52
C ARG A 39 4.03 -0.80 -3.22
N GLU A 40 3.08 -0.25 -2.47
CA GLU A 40 1.99 0.53 -3.03
C GLU A 40 2.45 1.86 -3.66
N LEU A 41 3.46 2.50 -3.05
CA LEU A 41 4.07 3.71 -3.61
C LEU A 41 4.85 3.39 -4.89
N ALA A 42 5.58 2.29 -4.93
CA ALA A 42 6.26 1.82 -6.13
C ALA A 42 5.27 1.48 -7.26
N ALA A 43 4.18 0.77 -6.97
CA ALA A 43 3.13 0.44 -7.94
C ALA A 43 2.45 1.68 -8.56
N ARG A 44 2.48 2.81 -7.86
CA ARG A 44 1.97 4.11 -8.34
C ARG A 44 3.02 4.95 -9.07
N GLY A 45 4.25 4.45 -9.20
CA GLY A 45 5.37 5.17 -9.79
C GLY A 45 5.90 6.33 -8.93
N LEU A 46 5.59 6.33 -7.63
CA LEU A 46 6.05 7.36 -6.69
C LEU A 46 7.40 7.03 -6.06
N LEU A 47 7.79 5.75 -6.08
CA LEU A 47 9.10 5.27 -5.63
C LEU A 47 9.68 4.31 -6.67
N GLU A 48 11.00 4.15 -6.62
CA GLU A 48 11.69 3.08 -7.34
C GLU A 48 11.26 1.73 -6.78
N GLY A 49 10.95 0.79 -7.66
CA GLY A 49 10.65 -0.58 -7.31
C GLY A 49 10.66 -1.48 -8.53
N GLU A 50 10.83 -2.78 -8.32
CA GLU A 50 10.60 -3.75 -9.37
C GLU A 50 9.13 -3.65 -9.76
N VAL A 51 8.88 -3.04 -10.91
CA VAL A 51 7.57 -3.10 -11.55
C VAL A 51 7.42 -4.54 -12.02
N GLU A 52 6.91 -5.41 -11.14
CA GLU A 52 6.25 -6.61 -11.62
C GLU A 52 5.11 -6.09 -12.50
N ILE A 53 5.27 -6.24 -13.81
CA ILE A 53 4.24 -5.93 -14.81
C ILE A 53 3.14 -6.98 -14.64
N GLY A 54 2.39 -6.87 -13.54
CA GLY A 54 1.21 -7.65 -13.24
C GLY A 54 -0.01 -6.85 -13.67
N CYS A 55 -0.34 -6.93 -14.96
CA CYS A 55 -1.68 -6.80 -15.57
C CYS A 55 -2.77 -5.97 -14.86
N HIS A 56 -2.49 -4.78 -14.32
CA HIS A 56 -3.52 -3.85 -13.84
C HIS A 56 -3.80 -2.68 -14.80
N ALA A 57 -3.25 -2.71 -16.01
CA ALA A 57 -3.72 -1.89 -17.12
C ALA A 57 -4.71 -2.71 -17.95
N ALA A 58 -5.98 -2.78 -17.52
CA ALA A 58 -7.04 -3.02 -18.49
C ALA A 58 -7.06 -1.79 -19.42
N ALA A 59 -6.57 -1.95 -20.65
CA ALA A 59 -6.67 -0.92 -21.67
C ALA A 59 -8.11 -0.43 -21.71
N ARG A 60 -8.33 0.89 -21.55
CA ARG A 60 -9.62 1.45 -21.96
C ARG A 60 -9.68 1.22 -23.46
N ALA A 61 -10.63 0.40 -23.90
CA ALA A 61 -11.00 0.33 -25.31
C ALA A 61 -11.48 1.73 -25.70
N THR A 62 -10.58 2.54 -26.25
CA THR A 62 -10.94 3.74 -26.99
C THR A 62 -11.62 3.27 -28.26
N GLY A 63 -12.93 3.48 -28.34
CA GLY A 63 -13.75 3.10 -29.48
C GLY A 63 -13.43 3.90 -30.74
N ASN A 64 -13.65 3.29 -31.90
CA ASN A 64 -14.81 3.58 -32.76
C ASN A 64 -15.00 2.43 -33.76
#